data_AF-A0A835ISH5-F1
#
_entry.id   AF-A0A835ISH5-F1
#
_cell.length_a   1.000
_cell.length_b   1.000
_cell.length_c   1.000
_cell.angle_alpha   90.00
_cell.angle_beta   90.00
_cell.angle_gamma   90.00
#
_symmetry.space_group_name_H-M   'P 1'
#
loop_
_entity.id
_entity.type
_entity.pdbx_description
1 polymer ?
#
loop_
_entity_poly.entity_id
_entity_poly.type
_entity_poly.pdbx_seq_one_letter_code
_entity_poly.pdbx_strand_id
1 'polypeptide(L)'
;MEGLLIERPLISKTKRKLLILDVNGLLLHIGNKFDLPSNCIADKFISGKAICKRPSCVDFLKFCFQRFNVGVWSSRTKRNLDGVLNIAMGDMKSQLLFCWDQSHCSTTGFYTVKNNEKPLMLKELVKLWDKDDPNLPWEKREYNESNSLLVDDSPYKALLNPPHLPSSLLHTTSVIRTTIR
;
A
#
# COMPACT_ATOMS: atom_id res chain seq x y z
N MET A 1 30.81 -2.54 -37.07
CA MET A 1 29.43 -2.65 -36.54
C MET A 1 29.47 -2.14 -35.11
N GLU A 2 29.33 -0.84 -34.92
CA GLU A 2 29.20 -0.22 -33.60
C GLU A 2 27.72 -0.24 -33.22
N GLY A 3 27.40 -0.97 -32.16
CA GLY A 3 26.05 -1.05 -31.61
C GLY A 3 25.72 0.25 -30.90
N LEU A 4 24.79 1.01 -31.48
CA LEU A 4 24.20 2.20 -30.91
C LEU A 4 23.54 1.83 -29.57
N LEU A 5 24.18 2.24 -28.46
CA LEU A 5 23.57 2.17 -27.13
C LEU A 5 22.33 3.07 -27.15
N ILE A 6 21.16 2.45 -27.10
CA ILE A 6 19.91 3.16 -26.84
C ILE A 6 20.00 3.68 -25.41
N GLU A 7 20.42 4.93 -25.26
CA GLU A 7 20.29 5.67 -24.01
C GLU A 7 18.81 5.65 -23.64
N ARG A 8 18.47 4.90 -22.58
CA ARG A 8 17.19 5.04 -21.90
C ARG A 8 17.12 6.50 -21.44
N PRO A 9 16.03 7.23 -21.72
CA PRO A 9 15.96 8.63 -21.36
C PRO A 9 16.13 8.74 -19.85
N LEU A 10 17.23 9.39 -19.44
CA LEU A 10 17.43 9.85 -18.07
C LEU A 10 16.14 10.55 -17.66
N ILE A 11 15.40 9.98 -16.71
CA ILE A 11 14.18 10.56 -16.18
C ILE A 11 14.59 11.84 -15.43
N SER A 12 14.73 12.96 -16.14
CA SER A 12 14.82 14.27 -15.53
C SER A 12 13.40 14.74 -15.22
N LYS A 13 12.80 14.24 -14.14
CA LYS A 13 11.44 14.64 -13.75
C LYS A 13 11.42 14.75 -12.24
N THR A 14 11.08 15.94 -11.74
CA THR A 14 10.69 16.25 -10.34
C THR A 14 10.56 14.97 -9.49
N LYS A 15 11.47 14.73 -8.52
CA LYS A 15 11.45 13.51 -7.69
C LYS A 15 10.11 13.40 -6.97
N ARG A 16 9.11 12.80 -7.61
CA ARG A 16 7.78 12.59 -7.05
C ARG A 16 7.96 11.76 -5.79
N LYS A 17 7.24 12.13 -4.73
CA LYS A 17 7.28 11.37 -3.48
C LYS A 17 6.73 9.96 -3.71
N LEU A 18 7.25 9.00 -2.94
CA LEU A 18 6.76 7.63 -2.93
C LEU A 18 5.53 7.54 -2.04
N LEU A 19 4.43 7.06 -2.61
CA LEU A 19 3.19 6.76 -1.90
C LEU A 19 2.97 5.25 -1.89
N ILE A 20 3.00 4.66 -0.71
CA ILE A 20 2.81 3.23 -0.49
C ILE A 20 1.41 3.02 0.07
N LEU A 21 0.59 2.27 -0.67
CA LEU A 21 -0.80 2.02 -0.31
C LEU A 21 -0.97 0.60 0.21
N ASP A 22 -1.60 0.45 1.38
CA ASP A 22 -2.25 -0.81 1.72
C ASP A 22 -3.50 -1.02 0.85
N VAL A 23 -3.97 -2.26 0.79
CA VAL A 23 -5.10 -2.62 -0.07
C VAL A 23 -6.39 -2.76 0.74
N ASN A 24 -6.37 -3.65 1.75
CA ASN A 24 -7.55 -3.92 2.56
C ASN A 24 -7.78 -2.79 3.55
N GLY A 25 -9.03 -2.32 3.67
CA GLY A 25 -9.40 -1.19 4.53
C GLY A 25 -9.11 0.17 3.91
N LEU A 26 -8.23 0.27 2.91
CA LEU A 26 -7.92 1.52 2.21
C LEU A 26 -8.59 1.65 0.84
N LEU A 27 -8.31 0.71 -0.08
CA LEU A 27 -8.83 0.74 -1.46
C LEU A 27 -10.14 -0.04 -1.59
N LEU A 28 -10.28 -1.08 -0.77
CA LEU A 28 -11.44 -1.96 -0.75
C LEU A 28 -11.55 -2.65 0.61
N HIS A 29 -12.71 -3.24 0.84
CA HIS A 29 -12.99 -4.09 1.98
C HIS A 29 -13.03 -5.54 1.53
N ILE A 30 -12.38 -6.43 2.29
CA ILE A 30 -12.43 -7.88 2.09
C ILE A 30 -12.85 -8.52 3.40
N GLY A 31 -14.02 -9.13 3.41
CA GLY A 31 -14.63 -9.68 4.63
C GLY A 31 -15.59 -10.81 4.34
N ASN A 32 -16.19 -11.38 5.39
CA ASN A 32 -17.35 -12.24 5.18
C ASN A 32 -18.51 -11.38 4.66
N LYS A 33 -19.44 -11.99 3.91
CA LYS A 33 -20.64 -11.29 3.43
C LYS A 33 -21.41 -10.60 4.57
N PHE A 34 -21.44 -11.23 5.75
CA PHE A 34 -22.12 -10.72 6.93
C PHE A 34 -21.40 -9.54 7.60
N ASP A 35 -20.11 -9.37 7.32
CA ASP A 35 -19.29 -8.27 7.85
C ASP A 35 -19.25 -7.06 6.90
N LEU A 36 -19.96 -7.13 5.77
CA LEU A 36 -19.98 -6.04 4.80
C LEU A 36 -20.72 -4.82 5.38
N PRO A 37 -20.25 -3.60 5.07
CA PRO A 37 -21.03 -2.39 5.32
C PRO A 37 -22.42 -2.53 4.70
N SER A 38 -23.46 -2.08 5.40
CA SER A 38 -24.88 -2.28 5.03
C SER A 38 -25.23 -1.75 3.62
N ASN A 39 -24.43 -0.82 3.10
CA ASN A 39 -24.58 -0.22 1.79
C ASN A 39 -23.60 -0.76 0.74
N CYS A 40 -22.82 -1.81 1.06
CA CYS A 40 -21.89 -2.40 0.12
C CYS A 40 -22.48 -3.62 -0.60
N ILE A 41 -22.55 -3.54 -1.93
CA ILE A 41 -22.78 -4.69 -2.81
C ILE A 41 -21.40 -5.24 -3.17
N ALA A 42 -21.19 -6.54 -2.94
CA ALA A 42 -19.92 -7.18 -3.26
C ALA A 42 -19.66 -7.17 -4.77
N ASP A 43 -18.55 -6.58 -5.20
CA ASP A 43 -18.09 -6.60 -6.60
C ASP A 43 -17.73 -8.01 -7.05
N LYS A 44 -17.15 -8.80 -6.13
CA LYS A 44 -16.72 -10.18 -6.40
C LYS A 44 -16.59 -10.98 -5.11
N PHE A 45 -16.55 -12.30 -5.25
CA PHE A 45 -16.11 -13.22 -4.20
C PHE A 45 -14.77 -13.84 -4.59
N ILE A 46 -13.80 -13.81 -3.67
CA ILE A 46 -12.51 -14.52 -3.80
C ILE A 46 -12.30 -15.36 -2.56
N SER A 47 -12.09 -16.67 -2.74
CA SER A 47 -11.89 -17.63 -1.64
C SER A 47 -12.98 -17.53 -0.55
N GLY A 48 -14.24 -17.38 -0.96
CA GLY A 48 -15.39 -17.25 -0.04
C GLY A 48 -15.52 -15.90 0.67
N LYS A 49 -14.60 -14.95 0.44
CA LYS A 49 -14.67 -13.59 0.99
C LYS A 49 -15.28 -12.63 -0.03
N ALA A 50 -16.17 -11.78 0.43
CA ALA A 50 -16.73 -10.70 -0.36
C ALA A 50 -15.70 -9.58 -0.51
N ILE A 51 -15.62 -9.02 -1.71
CA ILE A 51 -14.76 -7.88 -2.06
C ILE A 51 -15.66 -6.71 -2.42
N CYS A 52 -15.38 -5.58 -1.79
CA CYS A 52 -16.18 -4.38 -1.84
C CYS A 52 -15.27 -3.18 -2.09
N LYS A 53 -15.27 -2.61 -3.30
CA LYS A 53 -14.47 -1.43 -3.64
C LYS A 53 -14.93 -0.25 -2.79
N ARG A 54 -13.97 0.51 -2.26
CA ARG A 54 -14.30 1.72 -1.48
C ARG A 54 -14.91 2.78 -2.40
N PRO A 55 -15.94 3.52 -1.97
CA PRO A 55 -16.45 4.67 -2.72
C PRO A 55 -15.31 5.62 -3.13
N SER A 56 -15.37 6.12 -4.37
CA SER A 56 -14.35 7.01 -4.96
C SER A 56 -12.92 6.44 -5.05
N CYS A 57 -12.72 5.12 -4.89
CA CYS A 57 -11.41 4.48 -4.99
C CYS A 57 -10.72 4.75 -6.34
N VAL A 58 -11.49 4.74 -7.44
CA VAL A 58 -10.93 5.00 -8.78
C VAL A 58 -10.38 6.43 -8.88
N ASP A 59 -11.13 7.43 -8.43
CA ASP A 59 -10.69 8.84 -8.48
C ASP A 59 -9.53 9.10 -7.52
N PHE A 60 -9.54 8.47 -6.34
CA PHE A 60 -8.42 8.48 -5.41
C PHE A 60 -7.14 7.93 -6.05
N LEU A 61 -7.23 6.78 -6.73
CA LEU A 61 -6.08 6.18 -7.41
C LEU A 61 -5.58 7.07 -8.56
N LYS A 62 -6.48 7.62 -9.39
CA LYS A 62 -6.10 8.57 -10.44
C LYS A 62 -5.35 9.78 -9.87
N PHE A 63 -5.85 10.36 -8.79
CA PHE A 63 -5.16 11.45 -8.08
C PHE A 63 -3.76 11.01 -7.61
N CYS A 64 -3.65 9.82 -7.02
CA CYS A 64 -2.37 9.30 -6.55
C CYS A 64 -1.36 9.16 -7.69
N PHE A 65 -1.72 8.48 -8.79
CA PHE A 65 -0.84 8.28 -9.94
C PHE A 65 -0.45 9.58 -10.66
N GLN A 66 -1.31 10.60 -10.62
CA GLN A 66 -1.01 11.91 -11.19
C GLN A 66 0.10 12.64 -10.42
N ARG A 67 0.20 12.43 -9.10
CA ARG A 67 1.02 13.26 -8.20
C ARG A 67 2.22 12.53 -7.59
N PHE A 68 2.13 11.21 -7.45
CA PHE A 68 3.09 10.40 -6.71
C PHE A 68 3.62 9.26 -7.57
N ASN A 69 4.75 8.73 -7.13
CA ASN A 69 5.20 7.40 -7.51
C ASN A 69 4.51 6.41 -6.58
N VAL A 70 3.67 5.53 -7.12
CA VAL A 70 2.74 4.72 -6.32
C VAL A 70 3.21 3.27 -6.28
N GLY A 71 3.23 2.69 -5.08
CA GLY A 71 3.43 1.26 -4.88
C GLY A 71 2.38 0.66 -3.97
N VAL A 72 2.19 -0.64 -4.07
CA VAL A 72 1.33 -1.41 -3.17
C VAL A 72 2.20 -2.22 -2.22
N TRP A 73 1.84 -2.21 -0.94
CA TRP A 73 2.35 -3.16 0.03
C TRP A 73 1.19 -3.78 0.79
N SER A 74 0.94 -5.07 0.61
CA SER A 74 -0.16 -5.79 1.27
C SER A 74 0.37 -6.87 2.22
N SER A 75 -0.33 -7.09 3.34
CA SER A 75 -0.06 -8.23 4.23
C SER A 75 -0.77 -9.53 3.77
N ARG A 76 -1.18 -9.61 2.50
CA ARG A 76 -1.83 -10.78 1.89
C ARG A 76 -0.84 -11.58 1.06
N THR A 77 -1.03 -12.90 0.98
CA THR A 77 -0.27 -13.75 0.07
C THR A 77 -0.40 -13.28 -1.37
N LYS A 78 0.65 -13.48 -2.18
CA LYS A 78 0.66 -13.15 -3.61
C LYS A 78 -0.56 -13.67 -4.37
N ARG A 79 -0.91 -14.94 -4.16
CA ARG A 79 -2.08 -15.62 -4.75
C ARG A 79 -3.37 -14.83 -4.55
N ASN A 80 -3.57 -14.26 -3.36
CA ASN A 80 -4.78 -13.51 -3.03
C ASN A 80 -4.70 -12.06 -3.47
N LEU A 81 -3.50 -11.48 -3.56
CA LEU A 81 -3.29 -10.08 -3.89
C LEU A 81 -3.64 -9.76 -5.35
N ASP A 82 -3.25 -10.61 -6.30
CA ASP A 82 -3.42 -10.31 -7.73
C ASP A 82 -4.88 -10.12 -8.13
N GLY A 83 -5.78 -11.02 -7.70
CA GLY A 83 -7.21 -10.90 -7.98
C GLY A 83 -7.84 -9.67 -7.34
N VAL A 84 -7.38 -9.31 -6.13
CA VAL A 84 -7.84 -8.11 -5.41
C VAL A 84 -7.41 -6.84 -6.13
N LEU A 85 -6.16 -6.77 -6.60
CA LEU A 85 -5.65 -5.59 -7.31
C LEU A 85 -6.33 -5.37 -8.65
N ASN A 86 -6.65 -6.45 -9.38
CA ASN A 86 -7.39 -6.32 -10.63
C ASN A 86 -8.78 -5.70 -10.40
N ILE A 87 -9.45 -6.03 -9.28
CA ILE A 87 -10.71 -5.40 -8.90
C ILE A 87 -10.50 -3.94 -8.51
N ALA A 88 -9.50 -3.65 -7.66
CA ALA A 88 -9.25 -2.30 -7.14
C ALA A 88 -8.87 -1.32 -8.26
N MET A 89 -7.90 -1.70 -9.10
CA MET A 89 -7.16 -0.79 -9.97
C MET A 89 -7.46 -0.99 -11.46
N GLY A 90 -7.91 -2.18 -11.88
CA GLY A 90 -8.05 -2.51 -13.29
C GLY A 90 -6.75 -2.23 -14.06
N ASP A 91 -6.86 -1.53 -15.18
CA ASP A 91 -5.74 -1.18 -16.05
C ASP A 91 -4.69 -0.28 -15.37
N MET A 92 -5.08 0.50 -14.34
CA MET A 92 -4.16 1.35 -13.58
C MET A 92 -3.12 0.54 -12.80
N LYS A 93 -3.32 -0.78 -12.61
CA LYS A 93 -2.31 -1.66 -11.98
C LYS A 93 -0.95 -1.58 -12.68
N SER A 94 -0.95 -1.37 -14.00
CA SER A 94 0.27 -1.22 -14.81
C SER A 94 1.11 0.02 -14.47
N GLN A 95 0.54 0.99 -13.75
CA GLN A 95 1.23 2.22 -13.34
C GLN A 95 1.95 2.11 -11.98
N LEU A 96 1.79 0.98 -11.29
CA LEU A 96 2.50 0.73 -10.02
C LEU A 96 4.01 0.57 -10.25
N LEU A 97 4.83 1.22 -9.41
CA LEU A 97 6.27 1.00 -9.42
C LEU A 97 6.66 -0.36 -8.85
N PHE A 98 5.91 -0.84 -7.85
CA PHE A 98 6.11 -2.14 -7.25
C PHE A 98 4.82 -2.67 -6.62
N CYS A 99 4.78 -3.98 -6.40
CA CYS A 99 3.71 -4.67 -5.72
C CYS A 99 4.32 -5.67 -4.73
N TRP A 100 4.36 -5.29 -3.46
CA TRP A 100 4.83 -6.12 -2.38
C TRP A 100 3.67 -6.83 -1.69
N ASP A 101 3.82 -8.13 -1.51
CA ASP A 101 2.89 -9.00 -0.80
C ASP A 101 3.40 -9.33 0.61
N GLN A 102 2.69 -10.24 1.29
CA GLN A 102 3.00 -10.67 2.65
C GLN A 102 4.45 -11.10 2.86
N SER A 103 5.12 -11.68 1.85
CA SER A 103 6.51 -12.12 1.94
C SER A 103 7.51 -10.98 2.22
N HIS A 104 7.11 -9.74 1.95
CA HIS A 104 7.94 -8.56 2.19
C HIS A 104 7.71 -7.97 3.60
N CYS A 105 6.63 -8.37 4.27
CA CYS A 105 6.34 -7.94 5.64
C CYS A 105 7.30 -8.61 6.64
N SER A 106 7.57 -7.95 7.76
CA SER A 106 8.26 -8.58 8.89
C SER A 106 7.27 -9.26 9.81
N THR A 107 7.53 -10.52 10.14
CA THR A 107 6.73 -11.27 11.12
C THR A 107 7.25 -11.01 12.51
N THR A 108 6.36 -10.87 13.48
CA THR A 108 6.75 -10.61 14.88
C THR A 108 6.68 -11.84 15.77
N GLY A 109 6.14 -12.95 15.28
CA GLY A 109 5.80 -14.13 16.10
C GLY A 109 4.55 -13.97 16.95
N PHE A 110 3.95 -12.77 16.98
CA PHE A 110 2.72 -12.48 17.74
C PHE A 110 1.50 -12.40 16.81
N TYR A 111 0.32 -12.37 17.42
CA TYR A 111 -0.97 -12.19 16.75
C TYR A 111 -1.59 -10.85 17.11
N THR A 112 -2.53 -10.38 16.29
CA THR A 112 -3.22 -9.12 16.57
C THR A 112 -4.16 -9.26 17.75
N VAL A 113 -4.26 -8.23 18.60
CA VAL A 113 -5.13 -8.22 19.79
C VAL A 113 -6.60 -8.49 19.43
N LYS A 114 -7.07 -7.97 18.29
CA LYS A 114 -8.47 -8.11 17.85
C LYS A 114 -8.77 -9.46 17.20
N ASN A 115 -7.76 -10.18 16.73
CA ASN A 115 -7.90 -11.46 16.06
C ASN A 115 -6.63 -12.28 16.29
N ASN A 116 -6.74 -13.27 17.18
CA ASN A 116 -5.67 -14.17 17.60
C ASN A 116 -5.24 -15.18 16.52
N GLU A 117 -5.95 -15.26 15.39
CA GLU A 117 -5.55 -16.06 14.23
C GLU A 117 -4.82 -15.21 13.18
N LYS A 118 -4.86 -13.88 13.31
CA LYS A 118 -4.21 -12.95 12.37
C LYS A 118 -2.80 -12.62 12.86
N PRO A 119 -1.75 -13.04 12.15
CA PRO A 119 -0.37 -12.71 12.53
C PRO A 119 -0.15 -11.20 12.53
N LEU A 120 0.58 -10.72 13.53
CA LEU A 120 1.02 -9.33 13.61
C LEU A 120 2.24 -9.17 12.70
N MET A 121 2.02 -8.47 11.60
CA MET A 121 3.03 -8.21 10.57
C MET A 121 3.29 -6.72 10.42
N LEU A 122 4.56 -6.37 10.20
CA LEU A 122 5.04 -5.00 10.10
C LEU A 122 5.48 -4.68 8.67
N LYS A 123 5.35 -3.41 8.28
CA LYS A 123 5.74 -2.85 6.98
C LYS A 123 6.79 -1.78 7.22
N GLU A 124 8.04 -2.20 7.24
CA GLU A 124 9.18 -1.35 7.56
C GLU A 124 9.67 -0.62 6.31
N LEU A 125 9.44 0.68 6.21
CA LEU A 125 9.81 1.49 5.06
C LEU A 125 11.32 1.44 4.75
N VAL A 126 12.15 1.17 5.76
CA VAL A 126 13.58 0.98 5.58
C VAL A 126 13.92 -0.09 4.54
N LYS A 127 13.09 -1.14 4.39
CA LYS A 127 13.30 -2.17 3.35
C LYS A 127 13.19 -1.62 1.93
N LEU A 128 12.30 -0.65 1.71
CA LEU A 128 12.15 0.05 0.43
C LEU A 128 13.30 1.03 0.20
N TRP A 129 13.72 1.73 1.27
CA TRP A 129 14.79 2.71 1.22
C TRP A 129 16.16 2.06 1.01
N ASP A 130 16.40 0.92 1.65
CA ASP A 130 17.65 0.15 1.54
C ASP A 130 17.70 -0.77 0.33
N LYS A 131 16.59 -0.88 -0.42
CA LYS A 131 16.46 -1.69 -1.63
C LYS A 131 16.72 -3.18 -1.33
N ASP A 132 16.05 -3.71 -0.31
CA ASP A 132 16.13 -5.14 0.04
C ASP A 132 15.66 -6.04 -1.10
N ASP A 133 14.73 -5.55 -1.93
CA ASP A 133 14.40 -6.14 -3.22
C ASP A 133 15.25 -5.46 -4.32
N PRO A 134 16.21 -6.17 -4.93
CA PRO A 134 17.08 -5.60 -5.95
C PRO A 134 16.33 -5.19 -7.23
N ASN A 135 15.09 -5.67 -7.43
CA ASN A 135 14.28 -5.36 -8.62
C ASN A 135 13.56 -4.01 -8.54
N LEU A 136 13.63 -3.30 -7.41
CA LEU A 136 13.01 -1.97 -7.30
C LEU A 136 13.66 -0.97 -8.28
N PRO A 137 12.87 -0.13 -8.96
CA PRO A 137 13.34 0.70 -10.08
C PRO A 137 14.06 2.00 -9.66
N TRP A 138 14.50 2.11 -8.40
CA TRP A 138 15.22 3.27 -7.86
C TRP A 138 16.53 2.85 -7.21
N GLU A 139 17.41 3.81 -6.95
CA GLU A 139 18.67 3.55 -6.24
C GLU A 139 18.49 3.54 -4.71
N LYS A 140 19.38 2.82 -4.02
CA LYS A 140 19.40 2.78 -2.55
C LYS A 140 19.42 4.21 -2.00
N ARG A 141 18.52 4.50 -1.04
CA ARG A 141 18.28 5.81 -0.40
C ARG A 141 17.76 6.92 -1.32
N GLU A 142 17.35 6.62 -2.55
CA GLU A 142 16.63 7.59 -3.39
C GLU A 142 15.30 8.00 -2.76
N TYR A 143 14.64 7.05 -2.10
CA TYR A 143 13.54 7.29 -1.17
C TYR A 143 14.00 7.12 0.28
N ASN A 144 13.43 7.93 1.16
CA ASN A 144 13.68 8.00 2.59
C ASN A 144 12.46 8.59 3.34
N GLU A 145 12.62 8.88 4.63
CA GLU A 145 11.58 9.41 5.50
C GLU A 145 10.99 10.75 5.03
N SER A 146 11.76 11.59 4.34
CA SER A 146 11.33 12.92 3.89
C SER A 146 10.45 12.89 2.64
N ASN A 147 10.50 11.80 1.87
CA ASN A 147 9.85 11.70 0.55
C ASN A 147 9.05 10.39 0.36
N SER A 148 8.79 9.64 1.43
CA SER A 148 7.96 8.43 1.40
C SER A 148 6.80 8.52 2.39
N LEU A 149 5.63 8.02 2.00
CA LEU A 149 4.46 7.93 2.86
C LEU A 149 3.78 6.56 2.74
N LEU A 150 3.65 5.85 3.87
CA LEU A 150 2.82 4.66 3.98
C LEU A 150 1.40 5.03 4.43
N VAL A 151 0.40 4.61 3.68
CA VAL A 151 -1.02 4.74 4.04
C VAL A 151 -1.58 3.35 4.31
N ASP A 152 -1.94 3.08 5.56
CA ASP A 152 -2.43 1.79 6.02
C ASP A 152 -3.57 1.97 7.03
N ASP A 153 -4.57 1.09 7.00
CA ASP A 153 -5.71 1.11 7.90
C ASP A 153 -5.38 0.61 9.32
N SER A 154 -4.25 -0.09 9.45
CA SER A 154 -3.81 -0.81 10.64
C SER A 154 -2.60 -0.12 11.25
N PRO A 155 -2.77 0.68 12.33
CA PRO A 155 -1.67 1.47 12.91
C PRO A 155 -0.45 0.65 13.31
N TYR A 156 -0.67 -0.60 13.78
CA TYR A 156 0.42 -1.46 14.22
C TYR A 156 1.39 -1.83 13.09
N LYS A 157 0.97 -1.82 11.82
CA LYS A 157 1.84 -2.24 10.71
C LYS A 157 2.97 -1.22 10.47
N ALA A 158 2.81 0.03 10.92
CA ALA A 158 3.79 1.08 10.76
C ALA A 158 4.64 1.36 12.01
N LEU A 159 4.57 0.51 13.05
CA LEU A 159 5.19 0.78 14.36
C LEU A 159 6.69 1.05 14.35
N LEU A 160 7.42 0.51 13.37
CA LEU A 160 8.87 0.68 13.25
C LEU A 160 9.27 1.79 12.28
N ASN A 161 8.30 2.54 11.75
CA ASN A 161 8.58 3.67 10.87
C ASN A 161 8.66 4.96 11.68
N PRO A 162 9.53 5.92 11.29
CA PRO A 162 9.51 7.25 11.87
C PRO A 162 8.11 7.88 11.79
N PRO A 163 7.68 8.64 12.81
CA PRO A 163 6.39 9.32 12.75
C PRO A 163 6.39 10.32 11.59
N HIS A 164 5.42 10.20 10.69
CA HIS A 164 5.20 11.19 9.62
C HIS A 164 4.56 12.50 10.14
N LEU A 165 4.26 12.58 11.44
CA LEU A 165 3.72 13.76 12.08
C LEU A 165 4.87 14.65 12.57
N PRO A 166 4.82 15.97 12.34
CA PRO A 166 5.62 16.93 13.09
C PRO A 166 5.49 16.64 14.58
N SER A 167 6.60 16.72 15.32
CA SER A 167 6.65 16.49 16.77
C SER A 167 5.62 17.30 17.58
N SER A 168 5.10 18.40 17.02
CA SER A 168 4.04 19.23 17.61
C SER A 168 2.64 18.60 17.63
N LEU A 169 2.39 17.51 16.91
CA LEU A 169 1.07 16.84 16.86
C LEU A 169 0.99 15.57 17.74
N LEU A 170 2.05 15.22 18.47
CA LEU A 170 2.08 14.02 19.32
C LEU A 170 1.26 14.17 20.63
N HIS A 171 0.75 15.36 20.94
CA HIS A 171 -0.02 15.60 22.18
C HIS A 171 -1.54 15.40 22.07
N THR A 172 -2.07 14.97 20.93
CA THR A 172 -3.50 14.69 20.79
C THR A 172 -3.75 13.29 20.24
N THR A 173 -3.92 12.33 21.15
CA THR A 173 -4.66 11.09 20.89
C THR A 173 -6.05 11.44 20.36
N SER A 174 -6.24 11.36 19.06
CA SER A 174 -7.55 11.19 18.44
C SER A 174 -7.40 10.50 17.10
N VAL A 175 -7.88 9.25 17.11
CA VAL A 175 -8.28 8.44 15.97
C VAL A 175 -8.79 9.31 14.82
N ILE A 176 -8.12 9.28 13.66
CA ILE A 176 -8.69 9.77 12.41
C ILE A 176 -9.85 8.81 12.06
N ARG A 177 -11.03 9.08 12.63
CA ARG A 177 -12.30 8.62 12.07
C ARG A 177 -12.55 9.47 10.84
N THR A 178 -12.38 8.87 9.66
CA THR A 178 -12.84 9.48 8.42
C THR A 178 -14.37 9.52 8.45
N THR A 179 -14.94 10.64 8.91
CA THR A 179 -16.29 11.06 8.52
C THR A 179 -16.12 11.96 7.31
N ILE A 180 -16.25 11.38 6.12
CA ILE A 180 -16.56 12.15 4.92
C ILE A 180 -18.08 12.17 4.86
N ARG A 181 -18.64 13.38 4.97
CA ARG A 181 -20.05 13.65 4.62
C ARG A 181 -20.20 13.65 3.11
#